data_AF-A0A377W7P3-F1
#
_entry.id   AF-A0A377W7P3-F1
#
_cell.length_a   1.000
_cell.length_b   1.000
_cell.length_c   1.000
_cell.angle_alpha   90.00
_cell.angle_beta   90.00
_cell.angle_gamma   90.00
#
_symmetry.space_group_name_H-M   'P 1'
#
loop_
_entity.id
_entity.type
_entity.pdbx_description
1 polymer ?
#
loop_
_entity_poly.entity_id
_entity_poly.type
_entity_poly.pdbx_seq_one_letter_code
_entity_poly.pdbx_strand_id
1 'polypeptide(L)'
;MLALFGIPRAALPEIKPSSGLFGHTKGLAAIPDGIPIMSMIGDSHAALFGHALGEAGCVKATYGTGSSVMAPVKSAQCDIDALATTVAWHDGDQLVWGLEGNIPHTGDAVAWMADSTGLSELSAAELAHELNTLPASVDSTLGVYFVPALTGLGAPWWDDSARGVICGLSRGVKRAHLIRAALESITYQIADVVVAMRQHEEFTLTALMVDGGPTNNDWLMQYQADLLGCPVMRSDVPELSAIGAALLARKALHPGSTADLQAFLTEHSTFQPDMARHQRLQTRWQEWRHAVDRTLWKPDSPA
;
A
#
# COMPACT_ATOMS: atom_id res chain seq x y z
N MET A 1 21.07 19.99 3.69
CA MET A 1 20.82 18.68 4.33
C MET A 1 22.02 18.15 5.11
N LEU A 2 23.12 17.69 4.48
CA LEU A 2 24.24 17.08 5.24
C LEU A 2 24.81 17.94 6.37
N ALA A 3 25.05 19.23 6.11
CA ALA A 3 25.53 20.16 7.14
C ALA A 3 24.54 20.37 8.29
N LEU A 4 23.23 20.34 8.01
CA LEU A 4 22.18 20.50 9.03
C LEU A 4 22.20 19.34 10.04
N PHE A 5 22.49 18.12 9.57
CA PHE A 5 22.57 16.92 10.40
C PHE A 5 24.00 16.58 10.85
N GLY A 6 25.00 17.40 10.52
CA GLY A 6 26.40 17.15 10.88
C GLY A 6 27.02 15.89 10.23
N ILE A 7 26.54 15.47 9.05
CA ILE A 7 27.01 14.25 8.38
C ILE A 7 28.14 14.57 7.38
N PRO A 8 29.33 13.95 7.49
CA PRO A 8 30.42 14.17 6.55
C PRO A 8 30.15 13.48 5.20
N ARG A 9 30.32 14.21 4.08
CA ARG A 9 30.09 13.67 2.73
C ARG A 9 30.92 12.42 2.42
N ALA A 10 32.15 12.35 2.94
CA ALA A 10 33.04 11.21 2.74
C ALA A 10 32.57 9.90 3.38
N ALA A 11 31.58 9.95 4.30
CA ALA A 11 30.98 8.76 4.89
C ALA A 11 29.85 8.16 4.03
N LEU A 12 29.48 8.80 2.92
CA LEU A 12 28.38 8.37 2.06
C LEU A 12 28.88 7.55 0.87
N PRO A 13 28.11 6.55 0.41
CA PRO A 13 28.44 5.78 -0.79
C PRO A 13 28.29 6.61 -2.07
N GLU A 14 28.86 6.10 -3.16
CA GLU A 14 28.55 6.58 -4.51
C GLU A 14 27.11 6.20 -4.89
N ILE A 15 26.35 7.16 -5.41
CA ILE A 15 24.98 6.93 -5.91
C ILE A 15 25.08 6.39 -7.34
N LYS A 16 24.41 5.28 -7.61
CA LYS A 16 24.35 4.63 -8.92
C LYS A 16 22.89 4.34 -9.32
N PRO A 17 22.61 4.17 -10.62
CA PRO A 17 21.35 3.62 -11.11
C PRO A 17 20.95 2.34 -10.40
N SER A 18 19.65 2.13 -10.16
CA SER A 18 19.13 0.90 -9.57
C SER A 18 19.44 -0.35 -10.39
N SER A 19 19.60 -0.19 -11.71
CA SER A 19 20.01 -1.24 -12.65
C SER A 19 21.34 -0.83 -13.29
N GLY A 20 22.40 -1.59 -13.00
CA GLY A 20 23.78 -1.29 -13.39
C GLY A 20 24.80 -2.09 -12.58
N LEU A 21 26.08 -2.02 -12.95
CA LEU A 21 27.12 -2.79 -12.27
C LEU A 21 27.54 -2.15 -10.93
N PHE A 22 27.32 -2.86 -9.83
CA PHE A 22 27.74 -2.47 -8.49
C PHE A 22 29.06 -3.13 -8.07
N GLY A 23 29.36 -4.31 -8.60
CA GLY A 23 30.56 -5.06 -8.28
C GLY A 23 30.39 -6.55 -8.58
N HIS A 24 31.26 -7.37 -8.01
CA HIS A 24 31.20 -8.83 -8.13
C HIS A 24 31.29 -9.46 -6.74
N THR A 25 30.61 -10.59 -6.56
CA THR A 25 30.73 -11.41 -5.35
C THR A 25 32.18 -11.86 -5.14
N LYS A 26 32.62 -11.88 -3.87
CA LYS A 26 33.97 -12.31 -3.50
C LYS A 26 34.00 -12.82 -2.06
N GLY A 27 34.52 -14.03 -1.86
CA GLY A 27 34.75 -14.63 -0.55
C GLY A 27 33.48 -15.02 0.21
N LEU A 28 32.38 -15.31 -0.49
CA LEU A 28 31.11 -15.73 0.15
C LEU A 28 31.01 -17.26 0.19
N ALA A 29 30.60 -17.82 1.35
CA ALA A 29 30.60 -19.26 1.55
C ALA A 29 29.59 -20.03 0.67
N ALA A 30 28.43 -19.42 0.37
CA ALA A 30 27.33 -20.06 -0.34
C ALA A 30 27.09 -19.49 -1.76
N ILE A 31 27.87 -18.49 -2.17
CA ILE A 31 27.69 -17.79 -3.44
C ILE A 31 29.04 -17.78 -4.16
N PRO A 32 29.15 -18.32 -5.40
CA PRO A 32 30.39 -18.31 -6.16
C PRO A 32 30.97 -16.91 -6.32
N ASP A 33 32.31 -16.83 -6.32
CA ASP A 33 33.03 -15.60 -6.66
C ASP A 33 32.81 -15.20 -8.13
N GLY A 34 32.85 -13.90 -8.40
CA GLY A 34 32.76 -13.37 -9.77
C GLY A 34 31.34 -13.25 -10.32
N ILE A 35 30.29 -13.47 -9.52
CA ILE A 35 28.91 -13.20 -9.94
C ILE A 35 28.68 -11.69 -9.92
N PRO A 36 28.26 -11.07 -11.04
CA PRO A 36 28.04 -9.63 -11.10
C PRO A 36 26.80 -9.22 -10.30
N ILE A 37 26.93 -8.15 -9.52
CA ILE A 37 25.82 -7.52 -8.80
C ILE A 37 25.28 -6.40 -9.69
N MET A 38 24.12 -6.64 -10.29
CA MET A 38 23.58 -5.83 -11.38
C MET A 38 22.36 -4.97 -11.00
N SER A 39 21.88 -5.11 -9.77
CA SER A 39 20.72 -4.37 -9.28
C SER A 39 20.83 -4.07 -7.79
N MET A 40 20.42 -2.87 -7.40
CA MET A 40 20.25 -2.45 -6.02
C MET A 40 19.07 -1.49 -5.94
N ILE A 41 18.02 -1.89 -5.23
CA ILE A 41 16.75 -1.17 -5.20
C ILE A 41 16.08 -1.37 -3.84
N GLY A 42 15.33 -0.37 -3.37
CA GLY A 42 14.48 -0.47 -2.17
C GLY A 42 13.40 -1.55 -2.35
N ASP A 43 12.99 -2.19 -1.27
CA ASP A 43 12.06 -3.32 -1.29
C ASP A 43 10.67 -2.97 -1.87
N SER A 44 10.10 -1.85 -1.47
CA SER A 44 8.79 -1.37 -1.92
C SER A 44 8.83 -0.89 -3.36
N HIS A 45 9.93 -0.24 -3.75
CA HIS A 45 10.21 0.18 -5.12
C HIS A 45 10.41 -1.01 -6.06
N ALA A 46 11.10 -2.05 -5.57
CA ALA A 46 11.28 -3.28 -6.31
C ALA A 46 9.95 -4.01 -6.48
N ALA A 47 9.11 -4.07 -5.45
CA ALA A 47 7.76 -4.65 -5.56
C ALA A 47 6.92 -3.89 -6.59
N LEU A 48 6.96 -2.55 -6.59
CA LEU A 48 6.28 -1.73 -7.58
C LEU A 48 6.73 -2.09 -9.02
N PHE A 49 8.04 -2.23 -9.24
CA PHE A 49 8.56 -2.68 -10.53
C PHE A 49 8.15 -4.14 -10.85
N GLY A 50 8.16 -5.01 -9.84
CA GLY A 50 7.83 -6.43 -9.98
C GLY A 50 6.36 -6.72 -10.32
N HIS A 51 5.44 -5.81 -10.01
CA HIS A 51 4.02 -5.98 -10.36
C HIS A 51 3.73 -5.74 -11.84
N ALA A 52 4.24 -4.64 -12.40
CA ALA A 52 3.81 -4.16 -13.72
C ALA A 52 4.92 -3.42 -14.48
N LEU A 53 6.19 -3.61 -14.11
CA LEU A 53 7.35 -2.96 -14.73
C LEU A 53 7.29 -1.43 -14.73
N GLY A 54 6.53 -0.85 -13.81
CA GLY A 54 6.31 0.58 -13.73
C GLY A 54 5.36 1.15 -14.78
N GLU A 55 4.43 0.34 -15.30
CA GLU A 55 3.38 0.82 -16.20
C GLU A 55 2.61 1.99 -15.57
N ALA A 56 2.47 3.08 -16.35
CA ALA A 56 1.76 4.26 -15.89
C ALA A 56 0.28 3.93 -15.61
N GLY A 57 -0.20 4.33 -14.43
CA GLY A 57 -1.55 4.04 -13.97
C GLY A 57 -1.68 2.75 -13.17
N CYS A 58 -0.63 1.94 -13.05
CA CYS A 58 -0.58 0.80 -12.12
C CYS A 58 -0.03 1.27 -10.77
N VAL A 59 -0.90 1.33 -9.76
CA VAL A 59 -0.54 1.67 -8.39
C VAL A 59 -0.29 0.40 -7.60
N LYS A 60 0.79 0.34 -6.82
CA LYS A 60 1.04 -0.75 -5.87
C LYS A 60 0.41 -0.41 -4.52
N ALA A 61 -0.22 -1.38 -3.87
CA ALA A 61 -0.50 -1.34 -2.43
C ALA A 61 -0.10 -2.66 -1.76
N THR A 62 0.88 -2.61 -0.87
CA THR A 62 1.19 -3.74 0.04
C THR A 62 0.30 -3.62 1.27
N TYR A 63 -0.46 -4.67 1.57
CA TYR A 63 -1.28 -4.78 2.77
C TYR A 63 -0.50 -5.60 3.81
N GLY A 64 -0.21 -5.00 4.95
CA GLY A 64 0.50 -5.64 6.06
C GLY A 64 -0.09 -5.21 7.39
N THR A 65 0.76 -5.11 8.43
CA THR A 65 0.41 -4.44 9.70
C THR A 65 -0.12 -3.03 9.41
N GLY A 66 0.68 -2.24 8.71
CA GLY A 66 0.25 -1.06 7.96
C GLY A 66 0.26 -1.33 6.46
N SER A 67 -0.11 -0.33 5.66
CA SER A 67 -0.08 -0.40 4.19
C SER A 67 0.83 0.64 3.58
N SER A 68 1.55 0.26 2.53
CA SER A 68 2.34 1.17 1.70
C SER A 68 1.72 1.21 0.31
N VAL A 69 1.35 2.41 -0.14
CA VAL A 69 0.73 2.66 -1.45
C VAL A 69 1.70 3.51 -2.26
N MET A 70 2.09 3.03 -3.44
CA MET A 70 3.11 3.66 -4.26
C MET A 70 2.72 3.67 -5.74
N ALA A 71 2.96 4.79 -6.43
CA ALA A 71 2.68 4.94 -7.85
C ALA A 71 3.91 5.50 -8.58
N PRO A 72 4.26 4.97 -9.77
CA PRO A 72 5.31 5.53 -10.60
C PRO A 72 4.79 6.76 -11.35
N VAL A 73 5.60 7.81 -11.39
CA VAL A 73 5.34 9.05 -12.12
C VAL A 73 6.59 9.46 -12.91
N LYS A 74 6.40 10.22 -14.00
CA LYS A 74 7.50 10.57 -14.91
C LYS A 74 8.32 11.76 -14.43
N SER A 75 7.73 12.60 -13.58
CA SER A 75 8.34 13.80 -13.05
C SER A 75 8.21 13.87 -11.53
N ALA A 76 9.14 14.58 -10.89
CA ALA A 76 9.00 14.92 -9.48
C ALA A 76 8.05 16.11 -9.33
N GLN A 77 7.15 16.05 -8.37
CA GLN A 77 6.27 17.16 -8.02
C GLN A 77 6.29 17.36 -6.50
N CYS A 78 6.92 18.45 -6.05
CA CYS A 78 7.20 18.68 -4.64
C CYS A 78 6.15 19.54 -3.90
N ASP A 79 5.04 19.90 -4.55
CA ASP A 79 3.95 20.69 -3.96
C ASP A 79 2.78 19.83 -3.44
N ILE A 80 2.90 18.49 -3.53
CA ILE A 80 1.95 17.54 -2.95
C ILE A 80 2.39 17.22 -1.51
N ASP A 81 2.01 18.07 -0.56
CA ASP A 81 2.36 17.90 0.86
C ASP A 81 1.75 16.63 1.49
N ALA A 82 0.70 16.09 0.86
CA ALA A 82 -0.01 14.90 1.33
C ALA A 82 0.76 13.59 1.15
N LEU A 83 1.81 13.56 0.32
CA LEU A 83 2.54 12.33 -0.05
C LEU A 83 4.05 12.55 -0.06
N ALA A 84 4.81 11.47 0.11
CA ALA A 84 6.24 11.51 -0.15
C ALA A 84 6.49 11.42 -1.66
N THR A 85 7.30 12.33 -2.18
CA THR A 85 7.90 12.18 -3.52
C THR A 85 9.27 11.50 -3.37
N THR A 86 9.48 10.42 -4.10
CA THR A 86 10.69 9.59 -4.01
C THR A 86 11.21 9.22 -5.41
N VAL A 87 12.44 8.71 -5.48
CA VAL A 87 12.93 8.05 -6.69
C VAL A 87 12.36 6.63 -6.68
N ALA A 88 11.58 6.28 -7.70
CA ALA A 88 11.07 4.92 -7.82
C ALA A 88 12.21 3.98 -8.20
N TRP A 89 12.91 4.27 -9.30
CA TRP A 89 14.14 3.60 -9.69
C TRP A 89 14.86 4.40 -10.77
N HIS A 90 16.10 4.02 -11.05
CA HIS A 90 16.77 4.37 -12.29
C HIS A 90 17.17 3.08 -13.01
N ASP A 91 16.57 2.79 -14.16
CA ASP A 91 16.67 1.47 -14.80
C ASP A 91 17.92 1.26 -15.67
N GLY A 92 18.79 2.28 -15.70
CA GLY A 92 20.04 2.31 -16.45
C GLY A 92 20.01 3.40 -17.52
N ASP A 93 18.81 3.71 -18.01
CA ASP A 93 18.56 4.71 -19.05
C ASP A 93 17.71 5.88 -18.53
N GLN A 94 16.71 5.58 -17.69
CA GLN A 94 15.67 6.51 -17.30
C GLN A 94 15.51 6.53 -15.78
N LEU A 95 15.41 7.75 -15.23
CA LEU A 95 14.98 7.99 -13.85
C LEU A 95 13.46 8.04 -13.81
N VAL A 96 12.86 7.19 -12.97
CA VAL A 96 11.42 7.17 -12.69
C VAL A 96 11.21 7.65 -11.26
N TRP A 97 10.23 8.54 -11.08
CA TRP A 97 9.84 9.06 -9.78
C TRP A 97 8.67 8.27 -9.21
N GLY A 98 8.44 8.40 -7.91
CA GLY A 98 7.37 7.72 -7.21
C GLY A 98 6.64 8.67 -6.28
N LEU A 99 5.32 8.48 -6.18
CA LEU A 99 4.51 9.01 -5.10
C LEU A 99 4.26 7.89 -4.11
N GLU A 100 4.45 8.16 -2.82
CA GLU A 100 4.30 7.16 -1.76
C GLU A 100 3.45 7.71 -0.61
N GLY A 101 2.45 6.92 -0.20
CA GLY A 101 1.67 7.15 1.00
C GLY A 101 1.71 5.92 1.90
N ASN A 102 2.05 6.14 3.17
CA ASN A 102 2.14 5.09 4.18
C ASN A 102 1.00 5.23 5.19
N ILE A 103 0.32 4.12 5.43
CA ILE A 103 -0.83 4.00 6.33
C ILE A 103 -0.38 3.13 7.51
N PRO A 104 -0.27 3.68 8.73
CA PRO A 104 0.30 2.95 9.86
C PRO A 104 -0.50 1.72 10.28
N HIS A 105 -1.83 1.79 10.17
CA HIS A 105 -2.74 0.77 10.68
C HIS A 105 -3.74 0.28 9.64
N THR A 106 -3.53 -0.94 9.15
CA THR A 106 -4.47 -1.62 8.24
C THR A 106 -4.75 -3.04 8.70
N GLY A 107 -3.85 -3.98 8.48
CA GLY A 107 -4.04 -5.37 8.93
C GLY A 107 -4.06 -5.48 10.45
N ASP A 108 -3.28 -4.67 11.16
CA ASP A 108 -3.29 -4.64 12.62
C ASP A 108 -4.55 -3.99 13.19
N ALA A 109 -5.20 -3.09 12.46
CA ALA A 109 -6.49 -2.52 12.83
C ALA A 109 -7.58 -3.60 12.86
N VAL A 110 -7.55 -4.50 11.88
CA VAL A 110 -8.46 -5.66 11.84
C VAL A 110 -8.11 -6.65 12.96
N ALA A 111 -6.82 -6.90 13.21
CA ALA A 111 -6.38 -7.74 14.32
C ALA A 111 -6.83 -7.17 15.67
N TRP A 112 -6.67 -5.86 15.88
CA TRP A 112 -7.11 -5.16 17.09
C TRP A 112 -8.63 -5.22 17.26
N MET A 113 -9.40 -5.05 16.18
CA MET A 113 -10.86 -5.17 16.23
C MET A 113 -11.31 -6.61 16.50
N ALA A 114 -10.64 -7.60 15.91
CA ALA A 114 -10.89 -9.01 16.19
C ALA A 114 -10.63 -9.31 17.68
N ASP A 115 -9.54 -8.81 18.23
CA ASP A 115 -9.22 -8.96 19.65
C ASP A 115 -10.25 -8.26 20.55
N SER A 116 -10.57 -7.00 20.25
CA SER A 116 -11.54 -6.20 21.01
C SER A 116 -12.97 -6.77 21.00
N THR A 117 -13.27 -7.69 20.08
CA THR A 117 -14.59 -8.34 19.96
C THR A 117 -14.58 -9.82 20.36
N GLY A 118 -13.45 -10.32 20.87
CA GLY A 118 -13.26 -11.73 21.26
C GLY A 118 -13.20 -12.69 20.07
N LEU A 119 -13.07 -12.18 18.83
CA LEU A 119 -12.90 -13.00 17.65
C LEU A 119 -11.49 -13.62 17.58
N SER A 120 -10.50 -13.00 18.21
CA SER A 120 -9.12 -13.50 18.33
C SER A 120 -9.00 -14.80 19.13
N GLU A 121 -10.02 -15.17 19.91
CA GLU A 121 -10.05 -16.41 20.70
C GLU A 121 -10.24 -17.67 19.84
N LEU A 122 -10.66 -17.49 18.59
CA LEU A 122 -10.81 -18.57 17.62
C LEU A 122 -9.46 -19.13 17.17
N SER A 123 -9.45 -20.36 16.66
CA SER A 123 -8.26 -20.88 16.00
C SER A 123 -7.92 -20.04 14.76
N ALA A 124 -6.65 -20.05 14.33
CA ALA A 124 -6.22 -19.27 13.16
C ALA A 124 -7.05 -19.57 11.89
N ALA A 125 -7.44 -20.83 11.69
CA ALA A 125 -8.27 -21.24 10.56
C ALA A 125 -9.71 -20.68 10.66
N GLU A 126 -10.31 -20.74 11.85
CA GLU A 126 -11.64 -20.19 12.09
C GLU A 126 -11.65 -18.66 12.01
N LEU A 127 -10.64 -17.99 12.56
CA LEU A 127 -10.50 -16.53 12.46
C LEU A 127 -10.40 -16.10 10.99
N ALA A 128 -9.55 -16.77 10.19
CA ALA A 128 -9.42 -16.48 8.77
C ALA A 128 -10.73 -16.69 8.00
N HIS A 129 -11.49 -17.72 8.37
CA HIS A 129 -12.83 -17.96 7.81
C HIS A 129 -13.81 -16.84 8.18
N GLU A 130 -13.91 -16.49 9.47
CA GLU A 130 -14.82 -15.45 9.96
C GLU A 130 -14.51 -14.07 9.39
N LEU A 131 -13.22 -13.70 9.25
CA LEU A 131 -12.82 -12.44 8.64
C LEU A 131 -13.23 -12.33 7.16
N ASN A 132 -13.40 -13.46 6.46
CA ASN A 132 -13.90 -13.49 5.08
C ASN A 132 -15.44 -13.52 5.01
N THR A 133 -16.12 -14.16 5.96
CA THR A 133 -17.57 -14.42 5.87
C THR A 133 -18.43 -13.44 6.66
N LEU A 134 -18.00 -13.00 7.85
CA LEU A 134 -18.75 -12.04 8.68
C LEU A 134 -19.04 -10.71 7.98
N PRO A 135 -18.12 -10.10 7.21
CA PRO A 135 -18.39 -8.84 6.53
C PRO A 135 -19.51 -8.96 5.48
N ALA A 136 -19.61 -10.14 4.86
CA ALA A 136 -20.65 -10.46 3.89
C ALA A 136 -21.99 -10.85 4.55
N SER A 137 -22.01 -11.18 5.85
CA SER A 137 -23.22 -11.60 6.57
C SER A 137 -24.16 -10.44 6.95
N VAL A 138 -23.74 -9.19 6.69
CA VAL A 138 -24.52 -7.97 6.93
C VAL A 138 -24.48 -7.10 5.66
N ASP A 139 -25.53 -6.33 5.38
CA ASP A 139 -25.59 -5.51 4.16
C ASP A 139 -24.80 -4.19 4.24
N SER A 140 -24.50 -3.73 5.46
CA SER A 140 -23.78 -2.49 5.74
C SER A 140 -23.15 -2.50 7.13
N THR A 141 -22.43 -1.44 7.49
CA THR A 141 -21.96 -1.18 8.86
C THR A 141 -23.01 -0.53 9.76
N LEU A 142 -24.24 -0.31 9.28
CA LEU A 142 -25.29 0.49 9.95
C LEU A 142 -24.84 1.92 10.31
N GLY A 143 -23.99 2.52 9.48
CA GLY A 143 -23.43 3.85 9.71
C GLY A 143 -22.24 3.87 10.68
N VAL A 144 -21.74 2.70 11.09
CA VAL A 144 -20.52 2.60 11.89
C VAL A 144 -19.30 2.84 11.01
N TYR A 145 -18.41 3.71 11.50
CA TYR A 145 -17.09 3.93 10.94
C TYR A 145 -16.05 3.69 12.03
N PHE A 146 -14.95 3.03 11.67
CA PHE A 146 -13.80 2.83 12.54
C PHE A 146 -12.56 3.45 11.90
N VAL A 147 -12.10 4.58 12.43
CA VAL A 147 -10.84 5.21 12.02
C VAL A 147 -9.72 4.64 12.89
N PRO A 148 -8.79 3.84 12.33
CA PRO A 148 -7.83 3.09 13.13
C PRO A 148 -6.55 3.88 13.42
N ALA A 149 -6.69 5.11 13.91
CA ALA A 149 -5.55 5.95 14.30
C ALA A 149 -4.94 5.48 15.64
N LEU A 150 -4.61 4.19 15.78
CA LEU A 150 -4.17 3.59 17.06
C LEU A 150 -2.84 4.18 17.56
N THR A 151 -1.99 4.66 16.65
CA THR A 151 -0.76 5.41 16.94
C THR A 151 -0.63 6.70 16.12
N GLY A 152 -1.77 7.26 15.67
CA GLY A 152 -1.82 8.39 14.74
C GLY A 152 -2.26 8.00 13.33
N LEU A 153 -2.34 9.00 12.45
CA LEU A 153 -2.66 8.86 11.03
C LEU A 153 -1.44 9.20 10.17
N GLY A 154 -1.13 8.33 9.21
CA GLY A 154 -0.15 8.62 8.17
C GLY A 154 -0.77 9.37 7.00
N ALA A 155 -0.33 9.06 5.79
CA ALA A 155 -0.82 9.71 4.58
C ALA A 155 -2.34 9.49 4.39
N PRO A 156 -3.08 10.49 3.84
CA PRO A 156 -2.64 11.85 3.52
C PRO A 156 -2.74 12.83 4.69
N TRP A 157 -3.06 12.37 5.90
CA TRP A 157 -3.47 13.20 7.03
C TRP A 157 -2.30 13.72 7.88
N TRP A 158 -1.24 12.91 8.04
CA TRP A 158 -0.01 13.25 8.77
C TRP A 158 -0.24 13.84 10.17
N ASP A 159 -1.08 13.18 10.96
CA ASP A 159 -1.40 13.60 12.33
C ASP A 159 -1.00 12.51 13.35
N ASP A 160 0.13 12.72 14.01
CA ASP A 160 0.65 11.85 15.08
C ASP A 160 -0.18 11.91 16.38
N SER A 161 -1.02 12.94 16.51
CA SER A 161 -1.87 13.18 17.66
C SER A 161 -3.28 12.61 17.51
N ALA A 162 -3.69 12.25 16.28
CA ALA A 162 -4.95 11.57 16.01
C ALA A 162 -5.04 10.24 16.78
N ARG A 163 -6.25 9.90 17.26
CA ARG A 163 -6.49 8.64 18.00
C ARG A 163 -7.66 7.87 17.42
N GLY A 164 -7.61 6.54 17.60
CA GLY A 164 -8.61 5.63 17.06
C GLY A 164 -10.03 5.97 17.52
N VAL A 165 -10.98 6.02 16.58
CA VAL A 165 -12.38 6.35 16.86
C VAL A 165 -13.29 5.33 16.21
N ILE A 166 -14.26 4.82 16.98
CA ILE A 166 -15.44 4.13 16.46
C ILE A 166 -16.63 5.05 16.68
N CYS A 167 -17.30 5.47 15.60
CA CYS A 167 -18.47 6.33 15.67
C CYS A 167 -19.66 5.76 14.88
N GLY A 168 -20.86 6.29 15.13
CA GLY A 168 -22.09 5.84 14.45
C GLY A 168 -22.75 4.61 15.08
N LEU A 169 -22.40 4.27 16.34
CA LEU A 169 -23.00 3.14 17.04
C LEU A 169 -24.51 3.33 17.26
N SER A 170 -25.27 2.28 16.97
CA SER A 170 -26.70 2.17 17.27
C SER A 170 -27.01 0.83 17.96
N ARG A 171 -28.19 0.70 18.57
CA ARG A 171 -28.58 -0.53 19.30
C ARG A 171 -28.54 -1.81 18.44
N GLY A 172 -28.67 -1.66 17.11
CA GLY A 172 -28.64 -2.76 16.15
C GLY A 172 -27.23 -3.29 15.86
N VAL A 173 -26.18 -2.53 16.19
CA VAL A 173 -24.78 -2.90 15.89
C VAL A 173 -24.40 -4.19 16.62
N LYS A 174 -23.66 -5.04 15.90
CA LYS A 174 -23.17 -6.37 16.31
C LYS A 174 -21.71 -6.51 15.89
N ARG A 175 -21.04 -7.55 16.39
CA ARG A 175 -19.65 -7.90 16.03
C ARG A 175 -19.39 -7.87 14.52
N ALA A 176 -20.28 -8.44 13.71
CA ALA A 176 -20.14 -8.43 12.25
C ALA A 176 -20.00 -7.02 11.65
N HIS A 177 -20.76 -6.05 12.16
CA HIS A 177 -20.69 -4.65 11.70
C HIS A 177 -19.36 -3.98 12.07
N LEU A 178 -18.79 -4.32 13.24
CA LEU A 178 -17.51 -3.80 13.70
C LEU A 178 -16.34 -4.37 12.90
N ILE A 179 -16.34 -5.69 12.66
CA ILE A 179 -15.34 -6.36 11.82
C ILE A 179 -15.41 -5.84 10.39
N ARG A 180 -16.62 -5.70 9.85
CA ARG A 180 -16.83 -5.07 8.53
C ARG A 180 -16.28 -3.65 8.49
N ALA A 181 -16.60 -2.81 9.49
CA ALA A 181 -16.10 -1.43 9.55
C ALA A 181 -14.56 -1.37 9.60
N ALA A 182 -13.90 -2.33 10.27
CA ALA A 182 -12.44 -2.42 10.26
C ALA A 182 -11.87 -2.77 8.89
N LEU A 183 -12.46 -3.71 8.16
CA LEU A 183 -12.02 -4.02 6.80
C LEU A 183 -12.33 -2.88 5.82
N GLU A 184 -13.51 -2.26 5.92
CA GLU A 184 -13.85 -1.08 5.10
C GLU A 184 -12.86 0.07 5.37
N SER A 185 -12.39 0.26 6.62
CA SER A 185 -11.41 1.29 6.98
C SER A 185 -10.08 1.16 6.23
N ILE A 186 -9.63 -0.08 5.95
CA ILE A 186 -8.43 -0.31 5.12
C ILE A 186 -8.67 0.30 3.73
N THR A 187 -9.82 -0.02 3.14
CA THR A 187 -10.13 0.41 1.77
C THR A 187 -10.29 1.92 1.65
N TYR A 188 -10.88 2.57 2.66
CA TYR A 188 -11.02 4.01 2.70
C TYR A 188 -9.68 4.72 2.84
N GLN A 189 -8.79 4.23 3.72
CA GLN A 189 -7.45 4.80 3.88
C GLN A 189 -6.63 4.70 2.57
N ILE A 190 -6.70 3.57 1.88
CA ILE A 190 -6.03 3.39 0.58
C ILE A 190 -6.63 4.31 -0.48
N ALA A 191 -7.95 4.46 -0.50
CA ALA A 191 -8.62 5.40 -1.40
C ALA A 191 -8.23 6.86 -1.12
N ASP A 192 -8.05 7.26 0.14
CA ASP A 192 -7.58 8.61 0.50
C ASP A 192 -6.16 8.87 -0.03
N VAL A 193 -5.26 7.89 0.08
CA VAL A 193 -3.92 7.99 -0.52
C VAL A 193 -3.98 8.07 -2.05
N VAL A 194 -4.81 7.25 -2.70
CA VAL A 194 -4.99 7.28 -4.16
C VAL A 194 -5.57 8.63 -4.62
N VAL A 195 -6.48 9.24 -3.87
CA VAL A 195 -6.97 10.59 -4.19
C VAL A 195 -5.90 11.65 -4.01
N ALA A 196 -5.04 11.53 -3.00
CA ALA A 196 -3.88 12.43 -2.88
C ALA A 196 -2.94 12.31 -4.09
N MET A 197 -2.76 11.09 -4.63
CA MET A 197 -1.94 10.88 -5.84
C MET A 197 -2.51 11.59 -7.08
N ARG A 198 -3.83 11.74 -7.17
CA ARG A 198 -4.51 12.47 -8.27
C ARG A 198 -4.20 13.97 -8.30
N GLN A 199 -3.55 14.52 -7.27
CA GLN A 199 -3.06 15.90 -7.30
C GLN A 199 -1.85 16.07 -8.25
N HIS A 200 -1.18 14.98 -8.60
CA HIS A 200 -0.12 14.99 -9.59
C HIS A 200 -0.71 15.03 -11.01
N GLU A 201 -0.25 15.97 -11.84
CA GLU A 201 -0.87 16.25 -13.15
C GLU A 201 -0.87 15.04 -14.10
N GLU A 202 0.19 14.23 -14.05
CA GLU A 202 0.36 13.05 -14.89
C GLU A 202 -0.28 11.77 -14.31
N PHE A 203 -0.84 11.82 -13.10
CA PHE A 203 -1.32 10.61 -12.44
C PHE A 203 -2.64 10.12 -13.04
N THR A 204 -2.67 8.84 -13.37
CA THR A 204 -3.88 8.09 -13.71
C THR A 204 -3.98 6.87 -12.82
N LEU A 205 -5.19 6.29 -12.71
CA LEU A 205 -5.41 5.02 -12.05
C LEU A 205 -6.09 4.07 -13.04
N THR A 206 -5.35 3.08 -13.48
CA THR A 206 -5.82 2.01 -14.38
C THR A 206 -6.12 0.74 -13.59
N ALA A 207 -5.25 0.38 -12.64
CA ALA A 207 -5.41 -0.77 -11.77
C ALA A 207 -4.69 -0.56 -10.44
N LEU A 208 -5.19 -1.21 -9.39
CA LEU A 208 -4.50 -1.33 -8.12
C LEU A 208 -3.89 -2.73 -8.00
N MET A 209 -2.57 -2.81 -8.05
CA MET A 209 -1.79 -4.01 -7.86
C MET A 209 -1.59 -4.23 -6.36
N VAL A 210 -1.96 -5.40 -5.85
CA VAL A 210 -1.95 -5.64 -4.40
C VAL A 210 -1.20 -6.90 -4.01
N ASP A 211 -0.54 -6.82 -2.86
CA ASP A 211 0.24 -7.90 -2.26
C ASP A 211 0.16 -7.84 -0.72
N GLY A 212 0.60 -8.90 -0.05
CA GLY A 212 0.68 -8.97 1.40
C GLY A 212 -0.51 -9.65 2.10
N GLY A 213 -0.37 -9.94 3.40
CA GLY A 213 -1.20 -10.89 4.15
C GLY A 213 -2.72 -10.67 4.06
N PRO A 214 -3.25 -9.46 4.32
CA PRO A 214 -4.67 -9.15 4.23
C PRO A 214 -5.27 -9.29 2.82
N THR A 215 -4.46 -9.33 1.75
CA THR A 215 -4.99 -9.49 0.38
C THR A 215 -5.56 -10.90 0.11
N ASN A 216 -5.26 -11.87 0.97
CA ASN A 216 -5.91 -13.20 0.98
C ASN A 216 -7.41 -13.14 1.32
N ASN A 217 -7.95 -11.98 1.70
CA ASN A 217 -9.36 -11.78 1.95
C ASN A 217 -10.08 -11.31 0.67
N ASP A 218 -10.80 -12.22 0.01
CA ASP A 218 -11.49 -11.94 -1.25
C ASP A 218 -12.57 -10.86 -1.10
N TRP A 219 -13.24 -10.81 0.06
CA TRP A 219 -14.24 -9.78 0.33
C TRP A 219 -13.60 -8.39 0.37
N LEU A 220 -12.44 -8.26 1.02
CA LEU A 220 -11.69 -7.01 1.10
C LEU A 220 -11.22 -6.56 -0.29
N MET A 221 -10.69 -7.49 -1.10
CA MET A 221 -10.22 -7.18 -2.46
C MET A 221 -11.36 -6.73 -3.37
N GLN A 222 -12.51 -7.41 -3.31
CA GLN A 222 -13.69 -7.01 -4.05
C GLN A 222 -14.21 -5.62 -3.60
N TYR A 223 -14.26 -5.37 -2.29
CA TYR A 223 -14.71 -4.08 -1.76
C TYR A 223 -13.77 -2.94 -2.18
N GLN A 224 -12.45 -3.17 -2.19
CA GLN A 224 -11.48 -2.20 -2.66
C GLN A 224 -11.68 -1.88 -4.16
N ALA A 225 -11.89 -2.91 -4.99
CA ALA A 225 -12.14 -2.73 -6.42
C ALA A 225 -13.41 -1.92 -6.65
N ASP A 226 -14.51 -2.28 -5.98
CA ASP A 226 -15.76 -1.55 -6.05
C ASP A 226 -15.58 -0.09 -5.60
N LEU A 227 -14.88 0.15 -4.49
CA LEU A 227 -14.67 1.51 -3.95
C LEU A 227 -13.87 2.39 -4.91
N LEU A 228 -12.75 1.89 -5.45
CA LEU A 228 -11.90 2.64 -6.37
C LEU A 228 -12.49 2.79 -7.77
N GLY A 229 -13.35 1.84 -8.19
CA GLY A 229 -13.92 1.81 -9.53
C GLY A 229 -12.92 1.37 -10.59
N CYS A 230 -11.87 0.63 -10.21
CA CYS A 230 -10.88 0.06 -11.11
C CYS A 230 -10.58 -1.41 -10.72
N PRO A 231 -10.00 -2.21 -11.63
CA PRO A 231 -9.53 -3.55 -11.29
C PRO A 231 -8.54 -3.54 -10.12
N VAL A 232 -8.70 -4.50 -9.21
CA VAL A 232 -7.69 -4.86 -8.20
C VAL A 232 -7.04 -6.17 -8.63
N MET A 233 -5.71 -6.16 -8.76
CA MET A 233 -4.92 -7.28 -9.27
C MET A 233 -4.03 -7.81 -8.15
N ARG A 234 -4.45 -8.90 -7.51
CA ARG A 234 -3.74 -9.53 -6.40
C ARG A 234 -2.65 -10.46 -6.91
N SER A 235 -1.44 -10.28 -6.38
CA SER A 235 -0.36 -11.25 -6.54
C SER A 235 -0.38 -12.21 -5.36
N ASP A 236 -0.38 -13.51 -5.65
CA ASP A 236 -0.22 -14.54 -4.63
C ASP A 236 1.27 -14.90 -4.43
N VAL A 237 2.19 -14.14 -5.05
CA VAL A 237 3.65 -14.36 -4.96
C VAL A 237 4.24 -13.43 -3.89
N PRO A 238 4.71 -13.98 -2.75
CA PRO A 238 5.25 -13.16 -1.67
C PRO A 238 6.58 -12.48 -2.03
N GLU A 239 7.34 -13.00 -2.99
CA GLU A 239 8.67 -12.52 -3.36
C GLU A 239 8.70 -11.40 -4.43
N LEU A 240 7.64 -10.61 -4.57
CA LEU A 240 7.55 -9.55 -5.59
C LEU A 240 8.73 -8.56 -5.55
N SER A 241 9.21 -8.16 -4.37
CA SER A 241 10.40 -7.30 -4.27
C SER A 241 11.64 -7.97 -4.85
N ALA A 242 11.82 -9.27 -4.61
CA ALA A 242 12.96 -10.01 -5.16
C ALA A 242 12.83 -10.15 -6.68
N ILE A 243 11.61 -10.38 -7.19
CA ILE A 243 11.32 -10.42 -8.62
C ILE A 243 11.66 -9.09 -9.28
N GLY A 244 11.20 -7.96 -8.72
CA GLY A 244 11.53 -6.64 -9.26
C GLY A 244 13.04 -6.37 -9.32
N ALA A 245 13.78 -6.72 -8.26
CA ALA A 245 15.24 -6.61 -8.25
C ALA A 245 15.90 -7.49 -9.32
N ALA A 246 15.41 -8.73 -9.50
CA ALA A 246 15.88 -9.66 -10.52
C ALA A 246 15.57 -9.18 -11.95
N LEU A 247 14.41 -8.58 -12.19
CA LEU A 247 14.03 -8.02 -13.48
C LEU A 247 14.89 -6.81 -13.85
N LEU A 248 15.22 -5.96 -12.89
CA LEU A 248 16.19 -4.86 -13.09
C LEU A 248 17.60 -5.39 -13.37
N ALA A 249 18.06 -6.41 -12.64
CA ALA A 249 19.35 -7.05 -12.92
C ALA A 249 19.38 -7.67 -14.33
N ARG A 250 18.28 -8.30 -14.75
CA ARG A 250 18.11 -8.85 -16.09
C ARG A 250 18.17 -7.76 -17.15
N LYS A 251 17.51 -6.62 -16.94
CA LYS A 251 17.57 -5.46 -17.84
C LYS A 251 19.00 -4.94 -18.03
N ALA A 252 19.78 -4.87 -16.95
CA ALA A 252 21.18 -4.46 -17.03
C ALA A 252 22.06 -5.45 -17.81
N LEU A 253 21.79 -6.76 -17.71
CA LEU A 253 22.55 -7.82 -18.40
C LEU A 253 22.14 -8.00 -19.86
N HIS A 254 20.87 -7.75 -20.17
CA HIS A 254 20.29 -7.89 -21.50
C HIS A 254 19.59 -6.57 -21.87
N PRO A 255 20.36 -5.54 -22.29
CA PRO A 255 19.79 -4.27 -22.69
C PRO A 255 18.77 -4.48 -23.81
N GLY A 256 17.56 -4.01 -23.58
CA GLY A 256 16.40 -4.26 -24.41
C GLY A 256 15.21 -3.44 -23.95
N SER A 257 14.05 -3.66 -24.57
CA SER A 257 12.83 -2.95 -24.16
C SER A 257 12.35 -3.50 -22.81
N THR A 258 11.76 -2.64 -21.98
CA THR A 258 11.04 -3.10 -20.79
C THR A 258 9.93 -4.10 -21.17
N ALA A 259 9.38 -4.03 -22.39
CA ALA A 259 8.40 -5.00 -22.89
C ALA A 259 8.95 -6.44 -22.91
N ASP A 260 10.26 -6.63 -23.09
CA ASP A 260 10.89 -7.96 -23.11
C ASP A 260 10.84 -8.64 -21.73
N LEU A 261 10.55 -7.87 -20.66
CA LEU A 261 10.42 -8.36 -19.30
C LEU A 261 9.00 -8.85 -18.97
N GLN A 262 7.99 -8.56 -19.79
CA GLN A 262 6.59 -8.90 -19.51
C GLN A 262 6.38 -10.41 -19.32
N ALA A 263 7.11 -11.24 -20.07
CA ALA A 263 7.04 -12.70 -19.98
C ALA A 263 7.54 -13.28 -18.64
N PHE A 264 8.15 -12.45 -17.78
CA PHE A 264 8.67 -12.84 -16.47
C PHE A 264 7.84 -12.28 -15.31
N LEU A 265 6.78 -11.53 -15.60
CA LEU A 265 5.85 -11.06 -14.57
C LEU A 265 5.02 -12.21 -14.01
N THR A 266 4.66 -12.09 -12.74
CA THR A 266 3.76 -13.03 -12.07
C THR A 266 2.34 -12.83 -12.57
N GLU A 267 1.57 -13.91 -12.67
CA GLU A 267 0.13 -13.80 -12.88
C GLU A 267 -0.57 -13.22 -11.65
N HIS A 268 -1.61 -12.41 -11.89
CA HIS A 268 -2.45 -11.83 -10.84
C HIS A 268 -3.88 -12.35 -10.93
N SER A 269 -4.49 -12.61 -9.78
CA SER A 269 -5.95 -12.77 -9.70
C SER A 269 -6.61 -11.39 -9.75
N THR A 270 -7.67 -11.25 -10.55
CA THR A 270 -8.28 -9.94 -10.82
C THR A 270 -9.70 -9.85 -10.27
N PHE A 271 -9.96 -8.81 -9.49
CA PHE A 271 -11.26 -8.43 -8.98
C PHE A 271 -11.78 -7.25 -9.81
N GLN A 272 -12.84 -7.47 -10.57
CA GLN A 272 -13.45 -6.42 -11.39
C GLN A 272 -14.39 -5.57 -10.55
N PRO A 273 -14.39 -4.23 -10.74
CA PRO A 273 -15.27 -3.35 -9.99
C PRO A 273 -16.73 -3.53 -10.41
N ASP A 274 -17.63 -3.63 -9.43
CA ASP A 274 -19.06 -3.43 -9.69
C ASP A 274 -19.37 -1.92 -9.67
N MET A 275 -19.62 -1.36 -10.85
CA MET A 275 -19.88 0.08 -11.00
C MET A 275 -21.18 0.55 -10.31
N ALA A 276 -22.16 -0.33 -10.11
CA ALA A 276 -23.35 0.01 -9.35
C ALA A 276 -23.04 0.11 -7.84
N ARG A 277 -22.15 -0.75 -7.32
CA ARG A 277 -21.61 -0.61 -5.95
C ARG A 277 -20.73 0.62 -5.85
N HIS A 278 -19.82 0.84 -6.79
CA HIS A 278 -18.90 1.98 -6.82
C HIS A 278 -19.61 3.30 -6.54
N GLN A 279 -20.70 3.57 -7.26
CA GLN A 279 -21.47 4.82 -7.09
C GLN A 279 -22.03 4.99 -5.68
N ARG A 280 -22.47 3.90 -5.03
CA ARG A 280 -22.96 3.94 -3.64
C ARG A 280 -21.83 4.08 -2.62
N LEU A 281 -20.69 3.46 -2.89
CA LEU A 281 -19.53 3.50 -2.00
C LEU A 281 -18.88 4.88 -1.95
N GLN A 282 -19.02 5.71 -2.98
CA GLN A 282 -18.55 7.11 -2.94
C GLN A 282 -19.18 7.90 -1.79
N THR A 283 -20.48 7.74 -1.54
CA THR A 283 -21.14 8.40 -0.40
C THR A 283 -20.59 7.91 0.94
N ARG A 284 -20.38 6.60 1.11
CA ARG A 284 -19.81 6.04 2.34
C ARG A 284 -18.39 6.53 2.59
N TRP A 285 -17.60 6.65 1.54
CA TRP A 285 -16.24 7.16 1.65
C TRP A 285 -16.21 8.66 1.98
N GLN A 286 -17.17 9.45 1.49
CA GLN A 286 -17.31 10.84 1.95
C GLN A 286 -17.69 10.92 3.43
N GLU A 287 -18.61 10.07 3.89
CA GLU A 287 -18.97 9.97 5.31
C GLU A 287 -17.80 9.51 6.19
N TRP A 288 -16.95 8.61 5.69
CA TRP A 288 -15.69 8.22 6.33
C TRP A 288 -14.80 9.42 6.63
N ARG A 289 -14.67 10.38 5.71
CA ARG A 289 -13.83 11.58 5.96
C ARG A 289 -14.35 12.40 7.13
N HIS A 290 -15.67 12.49 7.30
CA HIS A 290 -16.22 13.10 8.52
C HIS A 290 -15.89 12.29 9.78
N ALA A 291 -15.76 10.96 9.69
CA ALA A 291 -15.29 10.16 10.82
C ALA A 291 -13.81 10.44 11.13
N VAL A 292 -12.97 10.65 10.11
CA VAL A 292 -11.57 11.06 10.27
C VAL A 292 -11.49 12.42 10.96
N ASP A 293 -12.30 13.40 10.57
CA ASP A 293 -12.30 14.73 11.23
C ASP A 293 -12.56 14.65 12.74
N ARG A 294 -13.31 13.63 13.19
CA ARG A 294 -13.57 13.40 14.62
C ARG A 294 -12.35 12.87 15.38
N THR A 295 -11.37 12.29 14.69
CA THR A 295 -10.09 11.86 15.31
C THR A 295 -9.15 13.01 15.60
N LEU A 296 -9.35 14.16 14.94
CA LEU A 296 -8.55 15.37 15.12
C LEU A 296 -8.98 16.15 16.37
N TRP A 297 -10.00 15.69 17.09
CA TRP A 297 -10.46 16.32 18.32
C TRP A 297 -9.45 16.08 19.45
N LYS A 298 -8.94 17.18 20.01
CA LYS A 298 -8.11 17.17 21.22
C LYS A 298 -8.96 17.63 22.40
N PRO A 299 -8.93 16.94 23.56
CA PRO A 299 -9.46 17.52 24.77
C PRO A 299 -8.69 18.80 25.08
N ASP A 300 -9.39 19.87 25.48
CA ASP A 300 -8.74 21.07 26.01
C ASP A 300 -7.81 20.64 27.14
N SER A 301 -6.54 21.08 27.08
CA SER A 301 -5.60 20.79 28.16
C SER A 301 -6.18 21.30 29.47
N PRO A 302 -6.26 20.49 30.54
CA PRO A 302 -6.63 21.02 31.84
C PRO A 302 -5.58 22.07 32.23
N ALA A 303 -6.06 23.27 32.55
CA ALA A 303 -5.26 24.39 33.04
C ALA A 303 -4.55 24.07 34.37
#